data_AF-A0A2A2F292-F1
#
_entry.id   AF-A0A2A2F292-F1
#
_cell.length_a   1.000
_cell.length_b   1.000
_cell.length_c   1.000
_cell.angle_alpha   90.00
_cell.angle_beta   90.00
_cell.angle_gamma   90.00
#
_symmetry.space_group_name_H-M   'P 1'
#
loop_
_entity.id
_entity.type
_entity.pdbx_description
1 polymer ?
#
loop_
_entity_poly.entity_id
_entity_poly.type
_entity_poly.pdbx_seq_one_letter_code
_entity_poly.pdbx_strand_id
1 'polypeptide(L)'
;MKRQIAFSTRAFGPGSRCQGVTDHIRKELKEIEAAPHDLEEWIDVASLALDGAWRAGYSAEEVAAGLGAKLVKNEGRDWPDWRTVDPTKAIEHNRQSEES
;
A
#
# COMPACT_ATOMS: atom_id res chain seq x y z
N MET A 1 2.97 -12.36 9.20
CA MET A 1 2.38 -12.77 7.90
C MET A 1 1.87 -14.22 7.83
N LYS A 2 2.53 -15.24 8.43
CA LYS A 2 2.08 -16.65 8.34
C LYS A 2 0.58 -16.90 8.63
N ARG A 3 0.04 -16.31 9.70
CA ARG A 3 -1.40 -16.43 10.06
C ARG A 3 -2.32 -15.85 8.97
N GLN A 4 -1.98 -14.68 8.44
CA GLN A 4 -2.72 -13.99 7.39
C GLN A 4 -2.71 -14.79 6.09
N ILE A 5 -1.55 -15.28 5.65
CA ILE A 5 -1.41 -16.13 4.45
C ILE A 5 -2.30 -17.37 4.58
N ALA A 6 -2.25 -18.04 5.74
CA ALA A 6 -3.04 -19.24 5.98
C ALA A 6 -4.55 -18.94 5.98
N PHE A 7 -4.98 -17.83 6.58
CA PHE A 7 -6.37 -17.38 6.52
C PHE A 7 -6.81 -17.05 5.09
N SER A 8 -6.05 -16.21 4.40
CA SER A 8 -6.35 -15.75 3.04
C SER A 8 -6.41 -16.89 2.03
N THR A 9 -5.50 -17.88 2.15
CA THR A 9 -5.53 -19.08 1.31
C THR A 9 -6.80 -19.90 1.55
N ARG A 10 -7.25 -20.04 2.80
CA ARG A 10 -8.48 -20.77 3.14
C ARG A 10 -9.74 -20.00 2.72
N ALA A 11 -9.78 -18.69 2.92
CA ALA A 11 -10.97 -17.87 2.69
C ALA A 11 -11.17 -17.53 1.20
N PHE A 12 -10.09 -17.21 0.49
CA PHE A 12 -10.14 -16.65 -0.87
C PHE A 12 -9.49 -17.54 -1.93
N GLY A 13 -8.91 -18.67 -1.52
CA GLY A 13 -8.24 -19.62 -2.39
C GLY A 13 -6.79 -19.26 -2.75
N PRO A 14 -6.08 -20.21 -3.40
CA PRO A 14 -4.68 -20.03 -3.79
C PRO A 14 -4.52 -19.16 -5.04
N GLY A 15 -3.25 -18.87 -5.41
CA GLY A 15 -2.88 -18.15 -6.63
C GLY A 15 -2.74 -16.64 -6.45
N SER A 16 -2.36 -15.96 -7.54
CA SER A 16 -1.98 -14.53 -7.51
C SER A 16 -3.15 -13.61 -7.13
N ARG A 17 -4.37 -13.91 -7.58
CA ARG A 17 -5.61 -13.15 -7.29
C ARG A 17 -5.49 -11.63 -7.42
N CYS A 18 -4.52 -11.13 -8.20
CA CYS A 18 -4.16 -9.71 -8.25
C CYS A 18 -5.34 -8.82 -8.62
N GLN A 19 -6.16 -9.24 -9.59
CA GLN A 19 -7.38 -8.52 -9.95
C GLN A 19 -8.38 -8.43 -8.79
N GLY A 20 -8.60 -9.52 -8.05
CA GLY A 20 -9.50 -9.52 -6.90
C GLY A 20 -8.98 -8.70 -5.72
N VAL A 21 -7.68 -8.79 -5.42
CA VAL A 21 -7.05 -7.99 -4.35
C VAL A 21 -7.09 -6.50 -4.68
N THR A 22 -6.75 -6.12 -5.92
CA THR A 22 -6.79 -4.71 -6.33
C THR A 22 -8.21 -4.16 -6.43
N ASP A 23 -9.18 -4.99 -6.82
CA ASP A 23 -10.60 -4.61 -6.76
C ASP A 23 -11.07 -4.35 -5.33
N HIS A 24 -10.70 -5.23 -4.40
CA HIS A 24 -11.01 -5.06 -2.99
C HIS A 24 -10.38 -3.80 -2.41
N ILE A 25 -9.10 -3.52 -2.70
CA ILE A 25 -8.44 -2.27 -2.27
C ILE A 25 -9.23 -1.04 -2.74
N ARG A 26 -9.76 -1.03 -3.98
CA ARG A 26 -10.59 0.09 -4.45
C ARG A 26 -11.91 0.22 -3.70
N LYS A 27 -12.47 -0.87 -3.18
CA LYS A 27 -13.66 -0.85 -2.32
C LYS A 27 -13.31 -0.23 -0.97
N GLU A 28 -12.27 -0.71 -0.30
CA GLU A 28 -11.87 -0.22 1.03
C GLU A 28 -11.47 1.26 1.00
N LEU A 29 -10.88 1.75 -0.09
CA LEU A 29 -10.61 3.19 -0.26
C LEU A 29 -11.90 4.04 -0.20
N LYS A 30 -13.03 3.54 -0.71
CA LYS A 30 -14.32 4.25 -0.61
C LYS A 30 -14.89 4.20 0.81
N GLU A 31 -14.60 3.14 1.57
CA GLU A 31 -15.00 3.03 2.97
C GLU A 31 -14.17 3.97 3.85
N ILE A 32 -12.87 4.12 3.59
CA ILE A 32 -12.04 5.18 4.19
C ILE A 32 -12.59 6.59 3.86
N GLU A 33 -13.01 6.84 2.61
CA GLU A 33 -13.62 8.12 2.25
C GLU A 33 -14.91 8.40 3.04
N ALA A 34 -15.69 7.36 3.35
CA ALA A 34 -16.92 7.47 4.12
C ALA A 34 -16.68 7.55 5.64
N ALA A 35 -15.64 6.90 6.15
CA ALA A 35 -15.31 6.79 7.58
C ALA A 35 -13.80 6.99 7.83
N PRO A 36 -13.22 8.18 7.56
CA PRO A 36 -11.76 8.37 7.54
C PRO A 36 -11.09 8.25 8.91
N HIS A 37 -11.88 8.30 9.99
CA HIS A 37 -11.42 8.15 11.36
C HIS A 37 -11.59 6.72 11.90
N ASP A 38 -12.15 5.82 11.11
CA ASP A 38 -12.20 4.40 11.44
C ASP A 38 -10.86 3.75 11.11
N LEU A 39 -10.16 3.26 12.14
CA LEU A 39 -8.87 2.60 11.98
C LEU A 39 -9.01 1.28 11.21
N GLU A 40 -10.13 0.58 11.32
CA GLU A 40 -10.31 -0.75 10.70
C GLU A 40 -10.18 -0.66 9.19
N GLU A 41 -10.79 0.36 8.57
CA GLU A 41 -10.74 0.60 7.12
C GLU A 41 -9.30 0.81 6.59
N TRP A 42 -8.46 1.49 7.37
CA TRP A 42 -7.02 1.62 7.05
C TRP A 42 -6.27 0.29 7.18
N ILE A 43 -6.62 -0.51 8.19
CA ILE A 43 -6.02 -1.84 8.42
C ILE A 43 -6.43 -2.82 7.32
N ASP A 44 -7.63 -2.70 6.75
CA ASP A 44 -8.08 -3.54 5.65
C ASP A 44 -7.25 -3.27 4.38
N VAL A 45 -6.99 -2.01 4.03
CA VAL A 45 -6.08 -1.66 2.92
C VAL A 45 -4.67 -2.20 3.17
N ALA A 46 -4.13 -2.02 4.37
CA ALA A 46 -2.79 -2.53 4.72
C ALA A 46 -2.72 -4.05 4.62
N SER A 47 -3.75 -4.75 5.11
CA SER A 47 -3.86 -6.20 5.05
C SER A 47 -3.95 -6.69 3.61
N LEU A 48 -4.74 -6.05 2.76
CA LEU A 48 -4.87 -6.40 1.34
C LEU A 48 -3.59 -6.11 0.55
N ALA A 49 -2.87 -5.03 0.83
CA ALA A 49 -1.58 -4.74 0.19
C ALA A 49 -0.53 -5.82 0.53
N LEU A 50 -0.45 -6.22 1.81
CA LEU A 50 0.39 -7.33 2.25
C LEU A 50 -0.06 -8.66 1.64
N ASP A 51 -1.37 -8.86 1.46
CA ASP A 51 -1.94 -10.02 0.78
C ASP A 51 -1.49 -10.11 -0.67
N GLY A 52 -1.59 -9.00 -1.41
CA GLY A 52 -1.14 -8.89 -2.79
C GLY A 52 0.36 -9.17 -2.95
N ALA A 53 1.19 -8.64 -2.04
CA ALA A 53 2.64 -8.84 -2.10
C ALA A 53 3.05 -10.31 -1.93
N TRP A 54 2.50 -11.02 -0.93
CA TRP A 54 2.85 -12.43 -0.79
C TRP A 54 2.31 -13.27 -1.95
N ARG A 55 1.12 -12.95 -2.48
CA ARG A 55 0.53 -13.64 -3.64
C ARG A 55 1.34 -13.44 -4.92
N ALA A 56 2.09 -12.34 -5.00
CA ALA A 56 3.06 -12.09 -6.07
C ALA A 56 4.37 -12.88 -5.91
N GLY A 57 4.53 -13.65 -4.82
CA GLY A 57 5.67 -14.53 -4.58
C GLY A 57 6.71 -13.97 -3.60
N TYR A 58 6.47 -12.81 -3.00
CA TYR A 58 7.41 -12.22 -2.05
C TYR A 58 7.27 -12.83 -0.64
N SER A 59 8.40 -13.10 -0.01
CA SER A 59 8.50 -13.49 1.39
C SER A 59 8.17 -12.33 2.33
N ALA A 60 7.91 -12.63 3.61
CA ALA A 60 7.64 -11.61 4.60
C ALA A 60 8.85 -10.69 4.81
N GLU A 61 10.05 -11.27 4.73
CA GLU A 61 11.33 -10.61 4.84
C GLU A 61 11.57 -9.66 3.66
N GLU A 62 11.27 -10.09 2.42
CA GLU A 62 11.35 -9.24 1.23
C GLU A 62 10.35 -8.07 1.28
N VAL A 63 9.12 -8.31 1.77
CA VAL A 63 8.12 -7.24 1.93
C VAL A 63 8.59 -6.22 2.98
N ALA A 64 9.09 -6.68 4.13
CA ALA A 64 9.61 -5.79 5.18
C ALA A 64 10.82 -4.98 4.69
N ALA A 65 11.76 -5.63 3.99
CA ALA A 65 12.91 -4.95 3.37
C ALA A 65 12.46 -3.94 2.31
N GLY A 66 11.47 -4.29 1.50
CA GLY A 66 10.89 -3.40 0.48
C GLY A 66 10.25 -2.15 1.08
N LEU A 67 9.54 -2.27 2.20
CA LEU A 67 8.99 -1.12 2.94
C LEU A 67 10.11 -0.18 3.41
N GLY A 68 11.16 -0.73 4.01
CA GLY A 68 12.32 0.06 4.47
C GLY A 68 13.07 0.75 3.32
N ALA A 69 13.37 0.01 2.25
CA ALA A 69 14.04 0.56 1.07
C ALA A 69 13.20 1.67 0.40
N LYS A 70 11.88 1.50 0.36
CA LYS A 70 10.97 2.51 -0.19
C LYS A 70 10.93 3.76 0.68
N LEU A 71 10.97 3.63 2.00
CA LEU A 71 11.06 4.76 2.92
C LEU A 71 12.36 5.55 2.70
N VAL A 72 13.51 4.88 2.68
CA VAL A 72 14.82 5.52 2.40
C VAL A 72 14.81 6.25 1.05
N LYS A 73 14.25 5.63 0.00
CA LYS A 73 14.10 6.28 -1.31
C LYS A 73 13.20 7.52 -1.24
N ASN A 74 12.14 7.48 -0.45
CA ASN A 74 11.23 8.62 -0.30
C ASN A 74 11.86 9.75 0.53
N GLU A 75 12.63 9.44 1.58
CA GLU A 75 13.37 10.42 2.39
C GLU A 75 14.45 11.14 1.57
N GLY A 76 15.04 10.46 0.59
CA GLY A 76 16.04 11.04 -0.32
C GLY A 76 15.48 11.85 -1.48
N ARG A 77 14.15 12.03 -1.58
CA ARG A 77 13.53 12.82 -2.65
C ARG A 77 13.40 14.29 -2.28
N ASP A 78 13.39 15.13 -3.30
CA ASP A 78 13.01 16.53 -3.16
C ASP A 78 11.47 16.66 -3.13
N TRP A 79 10.94 17.24 -2.07
CA TRP A 79 9.49 17.38 -1.85
C TRP A 79 9.12 18.87 -1.80
N PRO A 80 7.99 19.28 -2.40
CA PRO A 80 7.49 20.64 -2.27
C PRO A 80 7.09 20.93 -0.81
N ASP A 81 7.04 22.21 -0.42
CA ASP A 81 6.45 22.59 0.87
C ASP A 81 4.97 22.21 0.86
N TRP A 82 4.60 21.25 1.70
CA TRP A 82 3.24 20.72 1.78
C TRP A 82 2.19 21.78 2.10
N ARG A 83 2.58 22.94 2.66
CA ARG A 83 1.68 24.08 2.92
C ARG A 83 1.24 24.80 1.65
N THR A 84 1.95 24.58 0.55
CA THR A 84 1.75 25.27 -0.74
C THR A 84 0.98 24.45 -1.76
N VAL A 85 0.67 23.19 -1.44
CA VAL A 85 -0.05 22.26 -2.32
C VAL A 85 -1.47 22.04 -1.82
N ASP A 86 -2.39 21.66 -2.71
CA ASP A 86 -3.78 21.37 -2.36
C ASP A 86 -3.82 20.15 -1.40
N PRO A 87 -4.32 20.30 -0.15
CA PRO A 87 -4.34 19.22 0.83
C PRO A 87 -5.28 18.07 0.45
N THR A 88 -6.13 18.24 -0.59
CA THR A 88 -7.02 17.21 -1.12
C THR A 88 -6.41 16.42 -2.29
N LYS A 89 -5.18 16.73 -2.68
CA LYS A 89 -4.47 16.07 -3.79
C LYS A 89 -3.24 15.34 -3.28
N ALA A 90 -2.80 14.36 -4.07
CA ALA A 90 -1.54 13.68 -3.82
C ALA A 90 -0.37 14.68 -3.93
N ILE A 91 0.51 14.66 -2.94
CA ILE A 91 1.79 15.35 -3.01
C ILE A 91 2.77 14.44 -3.74
N GLU A 92 3.36 14.94 -4.81
CA GLU A 92 4.43 14.26 -5.53
C GLU A 92 5.77 14.94 -5.28
N HIS A 93 6.86 14.17 -5.40
CA HIS A 93 8.22 14.71 -5.39
C HIS A 93 8.48 15.52 -6.65
N ASN A 94 9.37 16.51 -6.55
CA ASN A 94 9.76 17.35 -7.69
C ASN A 94 10.57 16.50 -8.69
N ARG A 95 10.01 16.28 -9.89
CA ARG A 95 10.62 15.42 -10.90
C ARG A 95 11.84 16.02 -11.61
N GLN A 96 12.09 17.32 -11.45
CA GLN A 96 13.23 18.02 -12.09
C GLN A 96 14.59 17.52 -11.61
N SER A 97 14.64 16.85 -10.45
CA SER A 97 15.87 16.38 -9.80
C SER A 97 16.32 14.98 -10.24
N GLU A 98 15.52 14.27 -11.05
CA GLU A 98 15.80 12.87 -11.47
C GLU A 98 16.40 12.78 -12.91
N GLU A 99 16.60 13.91 -13.62
CA GLU A 99 17.13 13.97 -15.01
C GLU A 99 18.59 14.45 -15.13
N SER A 100 19.38 14.52 -14.05
CA SER A 100 20.79 14.95 -14.09
C SER A 100 21.79 13.83 -13.82
#